data_AF-A0A143PUY5-F1
#
_entry.id   AF-A0A143PUY5-F1
#
_cell.length_a   1.000
_cell.length_b   1.000
_cell.length_c   1.000
_cell.angle_alpha   90.00
_cell.angle_beta   90.00
_cell.angle_gamma   90.00
#
_symmetry.space_group_name_H-M   'P 1'
#
loop_
_entity.id
_entity.type
_entity.pdbx_description
1 polymer ?
#
loop_
_entity_poly.entity_id
_entity_poly.type
_entity_poly.pdbx_seq_one_letter_code
_entity_poly.pdbx_strand_id
1 'polypeptide(L)'
;MVEADALVVYLDPHHDHLTGAQFGVSAAGVQRDALSYNDQFLDVTWDAVWASAVQVDAQGWVVEMRIALSQLRFPAADRYTWGINVQRVIQRRNESSWVQLVRKNEAGLASRMAHLEDIAGITPPGTLELMPYVTSRAEFIEPPITGSPFNDGARAFGAAGMDLKYGVTNSLTLDATFNPDFGQVEVDPAVVNLTQFEVFFEERRPFFTEGAKVFGNFGRSGASEYWGFFRPEPTLFYSRRIGRAPQGRVVTPYSDVPATTTILGAAKLVGRTRRGWTLGALDAVTGREHARLSDGVQTTTRAIEPLTYSLILPGAAATNQLRRHQGAA
;
A
#
# COMPACT_ATOMS: atom_id res chain seq x y z
N MET A 1 5.26 -7.26 -25.61
CA MET A 1 5.59 -5.89 -26.03
C MET A 1 5.12 -5.77 -27.46
N VAL A 2 4.38 -4.72 -27.81
CA VAL A 2 3.99 -4.50 -29.22
C VAL A 2 5.27 -4.23 -30.01
N GLU A 3 5.47 -4.91 -31.14
CA GLU A 3 6.59 -4.68 -32.05
C GLU A 3 6.38 -3.40 -32.87
N ALA A 4 6.30 -2.26 -32.20
CA ALA A 4 6.14 -0.94 -32.82
C ALA A 4 7.09 0.08 -32.19
N ASP A 5 7.53 1.05 -33.00
CA ASP A 5 8.22 2.26 -32.51
C ASP A 5 7.39 2.88 -31.37
N ALA A 6 8.06 3.47 -30.39
CA ALA A 6 7.37 4.07 -29.24
C ALA A 6 8.07 5.32 -28.73
N LEU A 7 7.32 6.17 -28.04
CA LEU A 7 7.81 7.32 -27.28
C LEU A 7 7.42 7.10 -25.83
N VAL A 8 8.36 7.29 -24.92
CA VAL A 8 8.16 7.18 -23.48
C VAL A 8 8.61 8.48 -22.81
N VAL A 9 7.70 9.09 -22.07
CA VAL A 9 7.97 10.26 -21.24
C VAL A 9 8.13 9.80 -19.80
N TYR A 10 9.22 10.23 -19.18
CA TYR A 10 9.55 9.98 -17.79
C TYR A 10 9.47 11.27 -17.01
N LEU A 11 8.82 11.23 -15.86
CA LEU A 11 8.68 12.37 -14.96
C LEU A 11 9.09 11.95 -13.55
N ASP A 12 9.86 12.79 -12.87
CA ASP A 12 10.07 12.77 -11.41
C ASP A 12 9.47 14.05 -10.81
N PRO A 13 8.16 14.06 -10.49
CA PRO A 13 7.50 15.24 -9.93
C PRO A 13 7.88 15.55 -8.47
N HIS A 14 8.49 14.58 -7.76
CA HIS A 14 9.00 14.81 -6.40
C HIS A 14 10.40 15.42 -6.41
N HIS A 15 11.12 15.29 -7.53
CA HIS A 15 12.51 15.66 -7.68
C HIS A 15 13.40 15.04 -6.58
N ASP A 16 13.07 13.79 -6.22
CA ASP A 16 13.80 13.04 -5.20
C ASP A 16 14.89 12.15 -5.82
N HIS A 17 14.99 12.13 -7.15
CA HIS A 17 15.98 11.38 -7.92
C HIS A 17 15.91 9.87 -7.68
N LEU A 18 14.78 9.38 -7.16
CA LEU A 18 14.57 7.99 -6.78
C LEU A 18 13.24 7.43 -7.31
N THR A 19 12.23 8.29 -7.44
CA THR A 19 10.89 7.91 -7.86
C THR A 19 10.47 8.64 -9.13
N GLY A 20 9.44 8.13 -9.79
CA GLY A 20 8.88 8.79 -10.97
C GLY A 20 7.72 8.03 -11.58
N ALA A 21 7.16 8.58 -12.64
CA ALA A 21 6.12 8.00 -13.46
C ALA A 21 6.58 7.91 -14.92
N GLN A 22 6.10 6.90 -15.62
CA GLN A 22 6.40 6.65 -17.03
C GLN A 22 5.11 6.59 -17.81
N PHE A 23 5.08 7.25 -18.95
CA PHE A 23 3.95 7.23 -19.87
C PHE A 23 4.48 6.96 -21.27
N GLY A 24 4.08 5.84 -21.86
CA GLY A 24 4.54 5.36 -23.14
C GLY A 24 3.39 5.22 -24.13
N VAL A 25 3.62 5.64 -25.37
CA VAL A 25 2.68 5.41 -26.48
C VAL A 25 3.45 4.83 -27.65
N SER A 26 2.94 3.74 -28.22
CA SER A 26 3.47 3.20 -29.48
C SER A 26 2.94 3.97 -30.69
N ALA A 27 3.62 3.89 -31.83
CA ALA A 27 3.15 4.45 -33.10
C ALA A 27 1.79 3.88 -33.57
N ALA A 28 1.34 2.77 -32.97
CA ALA A 28 0.02 2.19 -33.18
C ALA A 28 -1.05 2.72 -32.20
N GLY A 29 -0.71 3.66 -31.31
CA GLY A 29 -1.63 4.25 -30.33
C GLY A 29 -1.81 3.45 -29.04
N VAL A 30 -1.06 2.35 -28.84
CA VAL A 30 -1.13 1.57 -27.60
C VAL A 30 -0.43 2.31 -26.47
N GLN A 31 -1.15 2.56 -25.38
CA GLN A 31 -0.66 3.19 -24.15
C GLN A 31 0.01 2.17 -23.21
N ARG A 32 0.94 2.66 -22.40
CA ARG A 32 1.57 1.95 -21.28
C ARG A 32 1.97 2.96 -20.22
N ASP A 33 1.86 2.58 -18.96
CA ASP A 33 2.38 3.36 -17.86
C ASP A 33 3.03 2.48 -16.78
N ALA A 34 3.80 3.13 -15.91
CA ALA A 34 4.49 2.49 -14.80
C ALA A 34 4.96 3.53 -13.78
N LEU A 35 5.15 3.11 -12.53
CA LEU A 35 5.86 3.88 -11.52
C LEU A 35 7.31 3.40 -11.38
N SER A 36 8.26 4.32 -11.36
CA SER A 36 9.66 4.03 -11.00
C SER A 36 9.91 4.24 -9.51
N TYR A 37 10.70 3.37 -8.90
CA TYR A 37 11.11 3.49 -7.50
C TYR A 37 12.53 2.97 -7.25
N ASN A 38 13.18 3.51 -6.20
CA ASN A 38 14.58 3.24 -5.87
C ASN A 38 15.53 3.40 -7.07
N ASP A 39 15.18 4.31 -8.00
CA ASP A 39 15.92 4.68 -9.21
C ASP A 39 16.13 3.56 -10.25
N GLN A 40 15.81 2.30 -9.93
CA GLN A 40 16.15 1.13 -10.75
C GLN A 40 14.95 0.25 -11.08
N PHE A 41 13.90 0.29 -10.27
CA PHE A 41 12.79 -0.65 -10.38
C PHE A 41 11.56 0.02 -10.97
N LEU A 42 10.69 -0.83 -11.52
CA LEU A 42 9.46 -0.46 -12.18
C LEU A 42 8.30 -1.26 -11.63
N ASP A 43 7.22 -0.57 -11.29
CA ASP A 43 5.91 -1.14 -11.06
C ASP A 43 5.04 -0.91 -12.30
N VAL A 44 4.86 -1.96 -13.09
CA VAL A 44 4.06 -1.96 -14.32
C VAL A 44 2.60 -2.34 -14.07
N THR A 45 2.22 -2.53 -12.81
CA THR A 45 0.81 -2.81 -12.43
C THR A 45 0.03 -1.55 -12.12
N TRP A 46 0.72 -0.41 -12.01
CA TRP A 46 0.08 0.90 -12.00
C TRP A 46 -0.66 1.12 -13.32
N ASP A 47 -1.89 1.62 -13.23
CA ASP A 47 -2.79 1.89 -14.35
C ASP A 47 -3.32 3.31 -14.19
N ALA A 48 -2.70 4.25 -14.89
CA ALA A 48 -3.00 5.67 -14.81
C ALA A 48 -4.15 6.07 -15.75
N VAL A 49 -4.95 7.06 -15.34
CA VAL A 49 -5.98 7.65 -16.21
C VAL A 49 -5.41 8.85 -16.97
N TRP A 50 -5.06 8.64 -18.25
CA TRP A 50 -4.51 9.66 -19.14
C TRP A 50 -4.91 9.41 -20.60
N ALA A 51 -4.81 10.43 -21.46
CA ALA A 51 -5.19 10.32 -22.87
C ALA A 51 -3.98 10.51 -23.80
N SER A 52 -4.01 9.84 -24.95
CA SER A 52 -3.07 10.07 -26.03
C SER A 52 -3.74 10.00 -27.40
N ALA A 53 -3.22 10.74 -28.37
CA ALA A 53 -3.61 10.65 -29.76
C ALA A 53 -2.35 10.47 -30.62
N VAL A 54 -2.41 9.58 -31.61
CA VAL A 54 -1.32 9.32 -32.55
C VAL A 54 -1.79 9.61 -33.96
N GLN A 55 -0.96 10.34 -34.71
CA GLN A 55 -1.15 10.59 -36.13
C GLN A 55 0.10 10.17 -36.89
N VAL A 56 -0.09 9.51 -38.03
CA VAL A 56 1.00 9.11 -38.95
C VAL A 56 0.82 9.88 -40.25
N ASP A 57 1.90 10.48 -40.74
CA ASP A 57 1.95 11.23 -42.00
C ASP A 57 3.21 10.87 -42.83
N ALA A 58 3.47 11.63 -43.89
CA ALA A 58 4.59 11.38 -44.78
C ALA A 58 5.98 11.66 -44.15
N GLN A 59 6.04 12.43 -43.06
CA GLN A 59 7.28 12.78 -42.36
C GLN A 59 7.57 11.83 -41.19
N GLY A 60 6.55 11.16 -40.66
CA GLY A 60 6.70 10.15 -39.62
C GLY A 60 5.42 9.97 -38.82
N TRP A 61 5.56 9.89 -37.51
CA TRP A 61 4.43 9.82 -36.59
C TRP A 61 4.60 10.85 -35.49
N VAL A 62 3.47 11.41 -35.07
CA VAL A 62 3.35 12.39 -34.00
C VAL A 62 2.45 11.81 -32.93
N VAL A 63 2.79 12.07 -31.67
CA VAL A 63 1.95 11.72 -30.53
C VAL A 63 1.69 12.95 -29.68
N GLU A 64 0.44 13.14 -29.31
CA GLU A 64 0.02 14.07 -28.27
C GLU A 64 -0.38 13.28 -27.02
N MET A 65 0.06 13.75 -25.85
CA MET A 65 -0.18 13.10 -24.57
C MET A 65 -0.79 14.13 -23.60
N ARG A 66 -1.92 13.78 -23.00
CA ARG A 66 -2.58 14.55 -21.95
C ARG A 66 -2.54 13.76 -20.64
N ILE A 67 -1.57 14.09 -19.80
CA ILE A 67 -1.36 13.49 -18.49
C ILE A 67 -2.03 14.38 -17.44
N ALA A 68 -3.03 13.86 -16.73
CA ALA A 68 -3.68 14.62 -15.67
C ALA A 68 -2.77 14.72 -14.44
N LEU A 69 -2.65 15.93 -13.87
CA LEU A 69 -1.87 16.17 -12.65
C LEU A 69 -2.37 15.33 -11.46
N SER A 70 -3.62 14.87 -11.47
CA SER A 70 -4.16 13.94 -10.46
C SER A 70 -3.46 12.59 -10.44
N GLN A 71 -2.85 12.17 -11.55
CA GLN A 71 -2.07 10.94 -11.63
C GLN A 71 -0.64 11.12 -11.08
N LEU A 72 -0.21 12.37 -10.88
CA LEU A 72 1.13 12.69 -10.43
C LEU A 72 1.09 13.23 -9.00
N ARG A 73 1.84 12.59 -8.11
CA ARG A 73 2.05 13.09 -6.75
C ARG A 73 3.30 13.98 -6.75
N PHE A 74 3.19 15.20 -6.22
CA PHE A 74 4.31 16.15 -6.11
C PHE A 74 4.09 17.11 -4.94
N PRO A 75 5.10 17.44 -4.11
CA PRO A 75 4.91 18.21 -2.87
C PRO A 75 4.51 19.66 -3.15
N ALA A 76 3.54 20.24 -2.43
CA ALA A 76 3.12 21.63 -2.64
C ALA A 76 4.30 22.64 -2.52
N ALA A 77 4.40 23.56 -3.50
CA ALA A 77 5.38 24.62 -3.61
C ALA A 77 4.86 25.73 -4.55
N ASP A 78 5.41 26.95 -4.47
CA ASP A 78 5.05 28.04 -5.39
C ASP A 78 5.65 27.84 -6.79
N ARG A 79 6.81 27.19 -6.85
CA ARG A 79 7.54 26.83 -8.06
C ARG A 79 8.09 25.41 -7.92
N TYR A 80 8.06 24.66 -9.02
CA TYR A 80 8.51 23.28 -9.04
C TYR A 80 9.66 23.11 -10.03
N THR A 81 10.61 22.28 -9.63
CA THR A 81 11.56 21.63 -10.53
C THR A 81 11.20 20.15 -10.56
N TRP A 82 10.93 19.59 -11.73
CA TRP A 82 10.68 18.16 -11.91
C TRP A 82 11.81 17.52 -12.71
N GLY A 83 12.09 16.24 -12.45
CA GLY A 83 12.91 15.47 -13.39
C GLY A 83 12.08 15.16 -14.64
N ILE A 84 12.69 15.30 -15.82
CA ILE A 84 12.11 14.89 -17.09
C ILE A 84 13.13 14.11 -17.94
N ASN A 85 12.66 13.07 -18.61
CA ASN A 85 13.41 12.48 -19.72
C ASN A 85 12.42 11.98 -20.77
N VAL A 86 12.88 11.87 -22.01
CA VAL A 86 12.08 11.32 -23.10
C VAL A 86 12.93 10.29 -23.84
N GLN A 87 12.37 9.11 -24.01
CA GLN A 87 12.94 8.02 -24.79
C GLN A 87 12.12 7.81 -26.05
N ARG A 88 12.80 7.64 -27.18
CA ARG A 88 12.23 7.08 -28.38
C ARG A 88 12.80 5.68 -28.59
N VAL A 89 11.93 4.69 -28.71
CA VAL A 89 12.26 3.31 -29.11
C VAL A 89 12.03 3.17 -30.60
N ILE A 90 13.07 2.74 -31.33
CA ILE A 90 13.08 2.55 -32.77
C ILE A 90 13.20 1.05 -33.04
N GLN A 91 12.07 0.37 -33.17
CA GLN A 91 12.04 -1.10 -33.20
C GLN A 91 12.78 -1.66 -34.41
N ARG A 92 12.58 -1.06 -35.59
CA ARG A 92 13.23 -1.52 -36.83
C ARG A 92 14.76 -1.48 -36.81
N ARG A 93 15.36 -0.72 -35.88
CA ARG A 93 16.82 -0.62 -35.69
C ARG A 93 17.29 -1.25 -34.39
N ASN A 94 16.38 -1.72 -33.54
CA ASN A 94 16.68 -2.11 -32.16
C ASN A 94 17.47 -1.02 -31.39
N GLU A 95 17.07 0.23 -31.57
CA GLU A 95 17.73 1.41 -31.01
C GLU A 95 16.82 2.15 -30.02
N SER A 96 17.41 2.74 -28.99
CA SER A 96 16.74 3.71 -28.13
C SER A 96 17.49 5.04 -28.17
N SER A 97 16.78 6.11 -28.46
CA SER A 97 17.29 7.48 -28.38
C SER A 97 16.71 8.16 -27.15
N TRP A 98 17.53 8.91 -26.43
CA TRP A 98 17.14 9.58 -25.18
C TRP A 98 17.48 11.07 -25.28
N VAL A 99 16.62 11.92 -24.74
CA VAL A 99 16.93 13.36 -24.61
C VAL A 99 18.10 13.55 -23.66
N GLN A 100 18.04 12.94 -22.48
CA GLN A 100 19.17 12.87 -21.56
C GLN A 100 19.71 11.45 -21.52
N LEU A 101 20.96 11.29 -21.97
CA LEU A 101 21.59 9.99 -22.15
C LEU A 101 21.87 9.32 -20.80
N VAL A 102 21.16 8.23 -20.54
CA VAL A 102 21.53 7.28 -19.48
C VAL A 102 22.48 6.25 -20.09
N ARG A 103 23.75 6.25 -19.66
CA ARG A 103 24.73 5.32 -20.21
C ARG A 103 24.35 3.88 -19.85
N LYS A 104 24.52 2.96 -20.79
CA LYS A 104 24.16 1.54 -20.60
C LYS A 104 24.92 0.84 -19.46
N ASN A 105 26.07 1.37 -19.05
CA ASN A 105 26.91 0.83 -17.98
C ASN A 105 26.66 1.50 -16.61
N GLU A 106 25.67 2.38 -16.52
CA GLU A 106 25.34 3.11 -15.30
C GLU A 106 23.91 2.75 -14.86
N ALA A 107 23.73 2.51 -13.55
CA ALA A 107 22.43 2.19 -12.99
C ALA A 107 21.73 3.46 -12.48
N GLY A 108 20.43 3.58 -12.72
CA GLY A 108 19.61 4.73 -12.31
C GLY A 108 18.99 5.50 -13.47
N LEU A 109 17.74 5.93 -13.31
CA LEU A 109 16.99 6.70 -14.31
C LEU A 109 16.56 8.06 -13.76
N ALA A 110 15.82 8.08 -12.66
CA ALA A 110 15.33 9.28 -11.98
C ALA A 110 16.48 10.21 -11.55
N SER A 111 17.59 9.63 -11.09
CA SER A 111 18.78 10.41 -10.71
C SER A 111 19.51 11.10 -11.85
N ARG A 112 19.21 10.74 -13.11
CA ARG A 112 19.86 11.29 -14.30
C ARG A 112 18.92 12.08 -15.20
N MET A 113 17.67 12.24 -14.82
CA MET A 113 16.71 13.03 -15.61
C MET A 113 17.19 14.48 -15.72
N ALA A 114 16.87 15.12 -16.85
CA ALA A 114 17.05 16.55 -16.99
C ALA A 114 16.07 17.29 -16.06
N HIS A 115 16.35 18.55 -15.75
CA HIS A 115 15.50 19.34 -14.87
C HIS A 115 14.52 20.18 -15.69
N LEU A 116 13.22 20.00 -15.46
CA LEU A 116 12.15 20.87 -15.92
C LEU A 116 11.88 21.90 -14.82
N GLU A 117 12.44 23.09 -14.99
CA GLU A 117 12.40 24.17 -13.99
C GLU A 117 11.25 25.16 -14.23
N ASP A 118 10.99 26.01 -13.24
CA ASP A 118 10.04 27.14 -13.30
C ASP A 118 8.58 26.77 -13.62
N ILE A 119 8.18 25.54 -13.30
CA ILE A 119 6.78 25.15 -13.36
C ILE A 119 6.05 25.90 -12.24
N ALA A 120 4.99 26.63 -12.59
CA ALA A 120 4.19 27.41 -11.66
C ALA A 120 2.69 27.29 -11.98
N GLY A 121 1.83 27.67 -11.04
CA GLY A 121 0.38 27.67 -11.26
C GLY A 121 -0.28 26.29 -11.28
N ILE A 122 0.41 25.26 -10.82
CA ILE A 122 -0.14 23.91 -10.64
C ILE A 122 -0.39 23.64 -9.16
N THR A 123 -1.45 22.89 -8.87
CA THR A 123 -1.78 22.49 -7.50
C THR A 123 -1.71 20.98 -7.39
N PRO A 124 -1.01 20.43 -6.39
CA PRO A 124 -1.01 18.99 -6.20
C PRO A 124 -2.39 18.48 -5.86
N PRO A 125 -2.78 17.30 -6.37
CA PRO A 125 -4.05 16.71 -6.03
C PRO A 125 -4.09 16.41 -4.53
N GLY A 126 -5.08 16.98 -3.83
CA GLY A 126 -5.39 16.53 -2.47
C GLY A 126 -6.03 15.15 -2.53
N THR A 127 -5.57 14.21 -1.72
CA THR A 127 -6.23 12.91 -1.57
C THR A 127 -6.98 12.90 -0.25
N LEU A 128 -8.29 13.14 -0.27
CA LEU A 128 -9.19 12.92 0.86
C LEU A 128 -10.32 12.02 0.37
N GLU A 129 -10.33 10.78 0.84
CA GLU A 129 -11.38 9.81 0.56
C GLU A 129 -12.03 9.42 1.88
N LEU A 130 -13.36 9.51 1.91
CA LEU A 130 -14.18 9.11 3.05
C LEU A 130 -15.16 8.04 2.57
N MET A 131 -15.10 6.86 3.17
CA MET A 131 -15.83 5.68 2.75
C MET A 131 -16.63 5.12 3.93
N PRO A 132 -17.82 5.68 4.23
CA PRO A 132 -18.72 5.10 5.21
C PRO A 132 -19.39 3.84 4.64
N TYR A 133 -19.60 2.84 5.47
CA TYR A 133 -20.33 1.63 5.10
C TYR A 133 -21.18 1.10 6.26
N VAL A 134 -22.21 0.35 5.90
CA VAL A 134 -23.08 -0.38 6.81
C VAL A 134 -23.14 -1.81 6.32
N THR A 135 -22.97 -2.76 7.23
CA THR A 135 -23.00 -4.18 6.94
C THR A 135 -24.10 -4.85 7.76
N SER A 136 -24.76 -5.82 7.16
CA SER A 136 -25.80 -6.63 7.80
C SER A 136 -25.61 -8.08 7.43
N ARG A 137 -25.66 -8.96 8.42
CA ARG A 137 -25.50 -10.41 8.24
C ARG A 137 -26.63 -11.14 8.94
N ALA A 138 -27.21 -12.12 8.28
CA ALA A 138 -28.14 -13.07 8.89
C ALA A 138 -27.54 -14.47 8.77
N GLU A 139 -27.51 -15.20 9.88
CA GLU A 139 -27.04 -16.58 9.95
C GLU A 139 -28.21 -17.47 10.38
N PHE A 140 -28.44 -18.55 9.65
CA PHE A 140 -29.44 -19.57 9.99
C PHE A 140 -28.70 -20.87 10.32
N ILE A 141 -28.16 -20.92 11.54
CA ILE A 141 -27.30 -22.03 12.00
C ILE A 141 -28.03 -22.73 13.13
N GLU A 142 -28.31 -24.02 12.97
CA GLU A 142 -28.86 -24.83 14.04
C GLU A 142 -27.88 -24.88 15.24
N PRO A 143 -28.38 -24.80 16.48
CA PRO A 143 -27.52 -24.82 17.65
C PRO A 143 -26.71 -26.12 17.72
N PRO A 144 -25.39 -26.08 17.94
CA PRO A 144 -24.57 -27.30 18.04
C PRO A 144 -24.99 -28.22 19.20
N ILE A 145 -25.69 -27.66 20.20
CA ILE A 145 -26.18 -28.35 21.39
C ILE A 145 -27.66 -28.02 21.55
N THR A 146 -28.51 -29.05 21.54
CA THR A 146 -29.94 -28.95 21.79
C THR A 146 -30.19 -28.32 23.16
N GLY A 147 -30.98 -27.24 23.22
CA GLY A 147 -31.29 -26.50 24.45
C GLY A 147 -30.33 -25.35 24.79
N SER A 148 -29.43 -24.96 23.89
CA SER A 148 -28.60 -23.76 24.05
C SER A 148 -29.47 -22.49 24.15
N PRO A 149 -29.28 -21.64 25.18
CA PRO A 149 -30.06 -20.40 25.33
C PRO A 149 -29.59 -19.27 24.39
N PHE A 150 -28.48 -19.45 23.67
CA PHE A 150 -27.83 -18.38 22.92
C PHE A 150 -28.03 -18.46 21.40
N ASN A 151 -28.63 -19.53 20.89
CA ASN A 151 -28.94 -19.68 19.48
C ASN A 151 -30.25 -20.46 19.38
N ASP A 152 -31.25 -19.87 18.72
CA ASP A 152 -32.57 -20.46 18.46
C ASP A 152 -32.74 -20.81 16.98
N GLY A 153 -31.64 -20.83 16.20
CA GLY A 153 -31.62 -21.18 14.79
C GLY A 153 -31.48 -19.97 13.85
N ALA A 154 -31.54 -18.73 14.36
CA ALA A 154 -31.30 -17.53 13.58
C ALA A 154 -30.52 -16.47 14.37
N ARG A 155 -29.57 -15.80 13.72
CA ARG A 155 -28.82 -14.67 14.28
C ARG A 155 -28.71 -13.55 13.26
N ALA A 156 -28.98 -12.32 13.68
CA ALA A 156 -28.79 -11.13 12.87
C ALA A 156 -27.68 -10.25 13.47
N PHE A 157 -26.82 -9.73 12.61
CA PHE A 157 -25.72 -8.84 12.96
C PHE A 157 -25.84 -7.59 12.10
N GLY A 158 -25.54 -6.44 12.69
CA GLY A 158 -25.43 -5.18 11.98
C GLY A 158 -24.20 -4.44 12.49
N ALA A 159 -23.45 -3.85 11.57
CA ALA A 159 -22.32 -2.98 11.89
C ALA A 159 -22.33 -1.77 10.96
N ALA A 160 -21.74 -0.68 11.44
CA ALA A 160 -21.43 0.48 10.62
C ALA A 160 -19.98 0.84 10.87
N GLY A 161 -19.27 1.18 9.80
CA GLY A 161 -17.88 1.56 9.86
C GLY A 161 -17.58 2.67 8.87
N MET A 162 -16.35 3.16 8.92
CA MET A 162 -15.91 4.24 8.06
C MET A 162 -14.42 4.15 7.85
N ASP A 163 -14.01 4.22 6.60
CA ASP A 163 -12.61 4.33 6.23
C ASP A 163 -12.31 5.77 5.77
N LEU A 164 -11.12 6.25 6.12
CA LEU A 164 -10.60 7.55 5.77
C LEU A 164 -9.22 7.35 5.16
N LYS A 165 -8.99 7.98 4.01
CA LYS A 165 -7.66 8.07 3.40
C LYS A 165 -7.34 9.51 3.13
N TYR A 166 -6.24 9.97 3.72
CA TYR A 166 -5.84 11.37 3.69
C TYR A 166 -4.35 11.51 3.34
N GLY A 167 -4.06 12.18 2.24
CA GLY A 167 -2.70 12.56 1.84
C GLY A 167 -2.21 13.74 2.67
N VAL A 168 -1.63 13.46 3.84
CA VAL A 168 -1.01 14.47 4.71
C VAL A 168 0.03 15.28 3.93
N THR A 169 0.81 14.61 3.09
CA THR A 169 1.59 15.22 2.01
C THR A 169 1.50 14.34 0.77
N ASN A 170 1.98 14.80 -0.37
CA ASN A 170 1.97 14.00 -1.60
C ASN A 170 2.85 12.73 -1.52
N SER A 171 3.71 12.65 -0.51
CA SER A 171 4.55 11.50 -0.21
C SER A 171 4.19 10.80 1.10
N LEU A 172 3.18 11.28 1.84
CA LEU A 172 2.79 10.78 3.17
C LEU A 172 1.28 10.61 3.26
N THR A 173 0.82 9.37 3.42
CA THR A 173 -0.60 9.03 3.46
C THR A 173 -0.97 8.54 4.86
N LEU A 174 -2.06 9.09 5.40
CA LEU A 174 -2.76 8.62 6.59
C LEU A 174 -3.97 7.81 6.12
N ASP A 175 -3.99 6.53 6.45
CA ASP A 175 -5.16 5.69 6.29
C ASP A 175 -5.71 5.38 7.68
N ALA A 176 -7.01 5.56 7.88
CA ALA A 176 -7.68 5.27 9.14
C ALA A 176 -8.97 4.50 8.88
N THR A 177 -9.33 3.65 9.83
CA THR A 177 -10.56 2.87 9.81
C THR A 177 -11.21 2.91 11.18
N PHE A 178 -12.53 3.04 11.19
CA PHE A 178 -13.37 3.05 12.39
C PHE A 178 -14.36 1.90 12.27
N ASN A 179 -14.35 1.01 13.26
CA ASN A 179 -15.14 -0.22 13.27
C ASN A 179 -15.10 -1.01 11.94
N PRO A 180 -13.92 -1.43 11.46
CA PRO A 180 -13.75 -2.21 10.24
C PRO A 180 -14.55 -3.50 10.21
N ASP A 181 -15.25 -3.74 9.10
CA ASP A 181 -15.80 -5.07 8.80
C ASP A 181 -14.73 -5.96 8.17
N PHE A 182 -14.08 -6.77 9.00
CA PHE A 182 -13.16 -7.81 8.55
C PHE A 182 -13.80 -9.19 8.45
N GLY A 183 -15.11 -9.29 8.70
CA GLY A 183 -15.85 -10.56 8.67
C GLY A 183 -16.03 -11.15 7.27
N GLN A 184 -15.68 -10.40 6.23
CA GLN A 184 -15.72 -10.85 4.82
C GLN A 184 -14.40 -11.42 4.31
N VAL A 185 -13.35 -11.42 5.13
CA VAL A 185 -12.05 -11.97 4.74
C VAL A 185 -12.05 -13.47 4.98
N GLU A 186 -11.51 -14.24 4.03
CA GLU A 186 -11.47 -15.71 4.06
C GLU A 186 -11.01 -16.24 5.43
N VAL A 187 -11.71 -17.26 5.93
CA VAL A 187 -11.34 -17.97 7.17
C VAL A 187 -10.05 -18.74 6.92
N ASP A 188 -9.09 -18.61 7.85
CA ASP A 188 -7.84 -19.35 7.74
C ASP A 188 -8.07 -20.86 7.80
N PRO A 189 -7.28 -21.66 7.06
CA PRO A 189 -7.34 -23.10 7.18
C PRO A 189 -6.97 -23.52 8.61
N ALA A 190 -7.71 -24.48 9.16
CA ALA A 190 -7.36 -25.07 10.44
C ALA A 190 -6.04 -25.84 10.33
N VAL A 191 -4.97 -25.32 10.95
CA VAL A 191 -3.66 -25.97 10.98
C VAL A 191 -3.36 -26.45 12.40
N VAL A 192 -3.14 -27.75 12.55
CA VAL A 192 -2.64 -28.33 13.81
C VAL A 192 -1.16 -28.02 13.92
N ASN A 193 -0.82 -27.00 14.70
CA ASN A 193 0.57 -26.64 14.97
C ASN A 193 1.09 -27.38 16.20
N LEU A 194 2.05 -28.28 15.98
CA LEU A 194 2.69 -29.07 17.03
C LEU A 194 4.01 -28.43 17.54
N THR A 195 4.31 -27.22 17.08
CA THR A 195 5.51 -26.48 17.47
C THR A 195 5.19 -25.37 18.47
N GLN A 196 6.22 -24.87 19.16
CA GLN A 196 6.12 -23.73 20.08
C GLN A 196 6.09 -22.36 19.38
N PHE A 197 6.23 -22.33 18.06
CA PHE A 197 6.26 -21.10 17.26
C PHE A 197 4.88 -20.80 16.68
N GLU A 198 4.50 -19.54 16.60
CA GLU A 198 3.21 -19.12 16.02
C GLU A 198 3.17 -19.42 14.50
N VAL A 199 2.03 -19.89 13.99
CA VAL A 199 1.81 -20.04 12.54
C VAL A 199 1.45 -18.69 11.96
N PHE A 200 2.15 -18.31 10.88
CA PHE A 200 1.90 -17.07 10.16
C PHE A 200 0.98 -17.33 8.97
N PHE A 201 -0.10 -16.57 8.87
CA PHE A 201 -1.01 -16.56 7.73
C PHE A 201 -0.84 -15.27 6.93
N GLU A 202 -1.15 -15.29 5.63
CA GLU A 202 -1.09 -14.08 4.79
C GLU A 202 -2.16 -13.08 5.19
N GLU A 203 -1.81 -11.81 5.41
CA GLU A 203 -2.81 -10.77 5.65
C GLU A 203 -3.62 -10.49 4.38
N ARG A 204 -4.95 -10.45 4.52
CA ARG A 204 -5.90 -10.26 3.41
C ARG A 204 -6.81 -9.05 3.61
N ARG A 205 -6.83 -8.47 4.81
CA ARG A 205 -7.64 -7.29 5.13
C ARG A 205 -7.08 -6.05 4.43
N PRO A 206 -7.86 -5.35 3.59
CA PRO A 206 -7.37 -4.22 2.76
C PRO A 206 -6.57 -3.17 3.55
N PHE A 207 -7.07 -2.78 4.73
CA PHE A 207 -6.39 -1.82 5.61
C PHE A 207 -4.97 -2.27 5.99
N PHE A 208 -4.74 -3.55 6.27
CA PHE A 208 -3.43 -4.04 6.69
C PHE A 208 -2.53 -4.43 5.51
N THR A 209 -3.08 -4.73 4.33
CA THR A 209 -2.31 -5.05 3.13
C THR A 209 -1.80 -3.81 2.41
N GLU A 210 -2.58 -2.73 2.39
CA GLU A 210 -2.16 -1.49 1.74
C GLU A 210 -0.99 -0.85 2.51
N GLY A 211 0.06 -0.42 1.81
CA GLY A 211 1.24 0.15 2.46
C GLY A 211 2.06 -0.83 3.32
N ALA A 212 1.67 -2.11 3.37
CA ALA A 212 2.34 -3.15 4.18
C ALA A 212 3.83 -3.30 3.85
N LYS A 213 4.21 -3.01 2.59
CA LYS A 213 5.62 -3.03 2.13
C LYS A 213 6.52 -2.12 2.97
N VAL A 214 6.00 -1.03 3.56
CA VAL A 214 6.80 -0.16 4.46
C VAL A 214 7.17 -0.87 5.77
N PHE A 215 6.31 -1.76 6.26
CA PHE A 215 6.51 -2.52 7.49
C PHE A 215 7.28 -3.83 7.25
N GLY A 216 7.11 -4.47 6.08
CA GLY A 216 7.79 -5.72 5.71
C GLY A 216 9.18 -5.55 5.09
N ASN A 217 9.41 -4.50 4.28
CA ASN A 217 10.69 -4.24 3.60
C ASN A 217 11.48 -3.10 4.24
N PHE A 218 11.40 -2.98 5.56
CA PHE A 218 12.03 -1.90 6.30
C PHE A 218 13.56 -1.91 6.11
N GLY A 219 14.13 -0.77 5.68
CA GLY A 219 15.57 -0.62 5.42
C GLY A 219 16.01 -0.80 3.95
N ARG A 220 15.11 -1.12 3.01
CA ARG A 220 15.42 -1.31 1.58
C ARG A 220 15.37 -0.02 0.71
N SER A 221 15.52 1.18 1.29
CA SER A 221 15.40 2.46 0.55
C SER A 221 16.78 3.03 0.18
N GLY A 222 17.22 2.86 -1.07
CA GLY A 222 18.47 3.44 -1.59
C GLY A 222 18.84 3.00 -3.01
N ALA A 223 19.61 3.83 -3.72
CA ALA A 223 20.22 3.51 -5.01
C ALA A 223 21.53 2.72 -4.76
N SER A 224 21.52 1.43 -5.09
CA SER A 224 22.64 0.46 -5.09
C SER A 224 23.46 0.26 -3.80
N GLU A 225 23.27 -0.90 -3.15
CA GLU A 225 24.26 -1.99 -3.01
C GLU A 225 23.73 -3.01 -1.97
N TYR A 226 23.23 -4.16 -2.44
CA TYR A 226 22.96 -5.28 -1.54
C TYR A 226 24.25 -6.08 -1.31
N TRP A 227 24.76 -6.04 -0.10
CA TRP A 227 25.48 -7.16 0.51
C TRP A 227 24.48 -7.94 1.37
N GLY A 228 23.61 -8.72 0.73
CA GLY A 228 22.54 -9.48 1.39
C GLY A 228 22.65 -10.98 1.13
N PHE A 229 23.62 -11.61 1.78
CA PHE A 229 23.80 -13.07 1.82
C PHE A 229 22.61 -13.72 2.56
N PHE A 230 21.74 -14.45 1.86
CA PHE A 230 20.78 -15.46 2.39
C PHE A 230 20.28 -15.30 3.85
N ARG A 231 19.79 -14.12 4.25
CA ARG A 231 19.05 -13.97 5.52
C ARG A 231 17.59 -13.68 5.20
N PRO A 232 16.63 -14.54 5.61
CA PRO A 232 15.23 -14.14 5.59
C PRO A 232 15.09 -12.88 6.46
N GLU A 233 14.42 -11.88 5.90
CA GLU A 233 14.22 -10.58 6.53
C GLU A 233 13.45 -10.79 7.85
N PRO A 234 13.78 -10.08 8.94
CA PRO A 234 13.00 -10.16 10.15
C PRO A 234 11.62 -9.59 9.86
N THR A 235 10.58 -10.43 9.87
CA THR A 235 9.19 -9.99 9.85
C THR A 235 8.90 -9.25 11.16
N LEU A 236 9.09 -7.93 11.16
CA LEU A 236 8.93 -7.10 12.36
C LEU A 236 7.46 -6.93 12.77
N PHE A 237 6.52 -7.34 11.91
CA PHE A 237 5.10 -7.11 12.11
C PHE A 237 4.23 -8.27 11.61
N TYR A 238 3.33 -8.75 12.47
CA TYR A 238 2.26 -9.67 12.12
C TYR A 238 0.90 -9.05 12.47
N SER A 239 0.27 -8.43 11.47
CA SER A 239 -0.99 -7.67 11.59
C SER A 239 -2.16 -8.49 12.11
N ARG A 240 -2.16 -9.80 11.89
CA ARG A 240 -3.21 -10.73 12.31
C ARG A 240 -3.34 -10.89 13.83
N ARG A 241 -2.39 -10.36 14.61
CA ARG A 241 -2.54 -10.22 16.07
C ARG A 241 -3.59 -9.17 16.44
N ILE A 242 -3.79 -8.15 15.60
CA ILE A 242 -4.78 -7.10 15.80
C ILE A 242 -6.14 -7.65 15.33
N GLY A 243 -7.10 -7.76 16.24
CA GLY A 243 -8.43 -8.32 15.97
C GLY A 243 -8.50 -9.87 15.96
N ARG A 244 -7.49 -10.54 16.52
CA ARG A 244 -7.46 -12.01 16.66
C ARG A 244 -8.61 -12.54 17.54
N ALA A 245 -8.82 -13.85 17.52
CA ALA A 245 -9.74 -14.51 18.43
C ALA A 245 -9.41 -14.22 19.92
N PRO A 246 -10.42 -13.95 20.77
CA PRO A 246 -10.23 -13.77 22.21
C PRO A 246 -9.47 -14.93 22.86
N GLN A 247 -8.54 -14.63 23.77
CA GLN A 247 -7.69 -15.65 24.41
C GLN A 247 -8.25 -16.16 25.74
N GLY A 248 -9.25 -15.48 26.30
CA GLY A 248 -9.88 -15.87 27.56
C GLY A 248 -10.53 -17.24 27.47
N ARG A 249 -10.00 -18.21 28.22
CA ARG A 249 -10.58 -19.56 28.29
C ARG A 249 -11.88 -19.57 29.09
N VAL A 250 -12.89 -20.18 28.51
CA VAL A 250 -14.21 -20.40 29.10
C VAL A 250 -14.45 -21.90 29.27
N VAL A 251 -15.03 -22.30 30.39
CA VAL A 251 -15.43 -23.70 30.64
C VAL A 251 -16.84 -23.70 31.22
N THR A 252 -17.85 -23.83 30.35
CA THR A 252 -19.28 -23.94 30.71
C THR A 252 -20.02 -24.84 29.72
N PRO A 253 -21.18 -25.43 30.10
CA PRO A 253 -21.99 -26.25 29.19
C PRO A 253 -22.45 -25.48 27.95
N TYR A 254 -22.83 -24.21 28.12
CA TYR A 254 -23.20 -23.32 27.02
C TYR A 254 -22.36 -22.04 27.08
N SER A 255 -21.81 -21.64 25.94
CA SER A 255 -21.07 -20.39 25.80
C SER A 255 -21.35 -19.74 24.45
N ASP A 256 -21.43 -18.42 24.47
CA ASP A 256 -21.46 -17.57 23.28
C ASP A 256 -20.24 -16.66 23.33
N VAL A 257 -19.27 -16.99 22.48
CA VAL A 257 -17.94 -16.39 22.45
C VAL A 257 -17.75 -15.74 21.07
N PRO A 258 -17.38 -14.45 21.01
CA PRO A 258 -17.00 -13.81 19.76
C PRO A 258 -15.86 -14.55 19.06
N ALA A 259 -15.97 -14.76 17.75
CA ALA A 259 -14.93 -15.43 16.96
C ALA A 259 -13.67 -14.58 16.80
N THR A 260 -13.81 -13.26 16.84
CA THR A 260 -12.75 -12.26 16.64
C THR A 260 -12.92 -11.11 17.62
N THR A 261 -11.81 -10.48 17.99
CA THR A 261 -11.84 -9.25 18.80
C THR A 261 -12.17 -8.07 17.89
N THR A 262 -13.13 -7.25 18.29
CA THR A 262 -13.56 -6.07 17.54
C THR A 262 -12.44 -5.04 17.52
N ILE A 263 -12.06 -4.59 16.33
CA ILE A 263 -11.16 -3.45 16.17
C ILE A 263 -12.04 -2.21 16.22
N LEU A 264 -11.90 -1.39 17.27
CA LEU A 264 -12.67 -0.16 17.43
C LEU A 264 -12.23 0.90 16.41
N GLY A 265 -10.93 0.92 16.14
CA GLY A 265 -10.35 1.70 15.06
C GLY A 265 -8.86 1.43 14.94
N ALA A 266 -8.33 1.79 13.77
CA ALA A 266 -6.90 1.76 13.50
C ALA A 266 -6.51 2.91 12.59
N ALA A 267 -5.28 3.37 12.71
CA ALA A 267 -4.70 4.37 11.84
C ALA A 267 -3.28 3.96 11.48
N LYS A 268 -2.91 4.17 10.23
CA LYS A 268 -1.53 4.01 9.76
C LYS A 268 -1.10 5.25 8.99
N LEU A 269 0.11 5.69 9.26
CA LEU A 269 0.76 6.79 8.58
C LEU A 269 1.99 6.23 7.87
N VAL A 270 1.98 6.24 6.54
CA VAL A 270 3.04 5.64 5.72
C VAL A 270 3.49 6.60 4.64
N GLY A 271 4.80 6.67 4.42
CA GLY A 271 5.34 7.45 3.33
C GLY A 271 6.75 7.97 3.57
N ARG A 272 7.11 9.01 2.81
CA ARG A 272 8.40 9.67 2.86
C ARG A 272 8.28 11.13 3.27
N THR A 273 9.25 11.59 4.05
CA THR A 273 9.42 13.01 4.38
C THR A 273 10.21 13.73 3.29
N ARG A 274 10.09 15.06 3.22
CA ARG A 274 10.90 15.92 2.34
C ARG A 274 12.41 15.77 2.53
N ARG A 275 12.86 15.25 3.68
CA ARG A 275 14.28 15.01 4.00
C ARG A 275 14.75 13.61 3.59
N GLY A 276 13.94 12.84 2.86
CA GLY A 276 14.28 11.50 2.38
C GLY A 276 14.11 10.37 3.41
N TRP A 277 13.47 10.63 4.56
CA TRP A 277 13.15 9.56 5.52
C TRP A 277 11.90 8.80 5.09
N THR A 278 11.97 7.47 5.07
CA THR A 278 10.78 6.61 4.95
C THR A 278 10.29 6.29 6.36
N LEU A 279 9.02 6.61 6.63
CA LEU A 279 8.37 6.43 7.92
C LEU A 279 7.14 5.53 7.75
N GLY A 280 6.95 4.63 8.71
CA GLY A 280 5.71 3.91 8.92
C GLY A 280 5.32 4.04 10.39
N ALA A 281 4.05 4.35 10.64
CA ALA A 281 3.44 4.26 11.96
C ALA A 281 2.12 3.53 11.81
N LEU A 282 1.80 2.62 12.73
CA LEU A 282 0.51 1.98 12.80
C LEU A 282 0.08 1.97 14.26
N ASP A 283 -1.14 2.42 14.52
CA ASP A 283 -1.80 2.35 15.81
C ASP A 283 -3.17 1.69 15.63
N ALA A 284 -3.56 0.84 16.58
CA ALA A 284 -4.84 0.17 16.56
C ALA A 284 -5.36 -0.07 17.98
N VAL A 285 -6.67 0.08 18.14
CA VAL A 285 -7.38 -0.15 19.40
C VAL A 285 -8.39 -1.27 19.20
N THR A 286 -8.27 -2.32 19.99
CA THR A 286 -9.24 -3.42 20.02
C THR A 286 -10.09 -3.35 21.27
N GLY A 287 -11.38 -3.65 21.13
CA GLY A 287 -12.37 -3.59 22.19
C GLY A 287 -12.20 -4.66 23.25
N ARG A 288 -12.77 -4.41 24.43
CA ARG A 288 -12.93 -5.45 25.46
C ARG A 288 -14.04 -6.40 25.02
N GLU A 289 -13.72 -7.68 24.89
CA GLU A 289 -14.68 -8.71 24.50
C GLU A 289 -15.25 -9.45 25.71
N HIS A 290 -16.52 -9.83 25.59
CA HIS A 290 -17.25 -10.55 26.63
C HIS A 290 -17.83 -11.84 26.07
N ALA A 291 -17.71 -12.91 26.83
CA ALA A 291 -18.45 -14.15 26.60
C ALA A 291 -19.72 -14.17 27.45
N ARG A 292 -20.83 -14.64 26.88
CA ARG A 292 -22.04 -14.98 27.63
C ARG A 292 -22.00 -16.48 27.94
N LEU A 293 -22.16 -16.81 29.21
CA LEU A 293 -21.95 -18.15 29.75
C LEU A 293 -23.23 -18.63 30.43
N SER A 294 -23.61 -19.88 30.21
CA SER A 294 -24.73 -20.47 30.93
C SER A 294 -24.46 -21.90 31.36
N ASP A 295 -24.94 -22.23 32.56
CA ASP A 295 -25.00 -23.58 33.12
C ASP A 295 -26.38 -24.25 32.92
N GLY A 296 -27.28 -23.60 32.18
CA GLY A 296 -28.66 -24.03 31.96
C GLY A 296 -29.69 -23.45 32.94
N VAL A 297 -29.24 -22.77 34.01
CA VAL A 297 -30.12 -22.15 35.01
C VAL A 297 -29.83 -20.65 35.15
N GLN A 298 -28.56 -20.27 35.17
CA GLN A 298 -28.12 -18.88 35.24
C GLN A 298 -27.33 -18.51 33.99
N THR A 299 -27.38 -17.22 33.66
CA THR A 299 -26.56 -16.62 32.61
C THR A 299 -25.64 -15.59 33.24
N THR A 300 -24.35 -15.69 32.95
CA THR A 300 -23.33 -14.73 33.40
C THR A 300 -22.57 -14.18 32.21
N THR A 301 -22.03 -12.98 32.36
CA THR A 301 -21.18 -12.35 31.35
C THR A 301 -19.78 -12.21 31.92
N ARG A 302 -18.77 -12.62 31.16
CA ARG A 302 -17.37 -12.57 31.58
C ARG A 302 -16.52 -11.91 30.51
N ALA A 303 -15.68 -10.96 30.89
CA ALA A 303 -14.67 -10.41 29.99
C ALA A 303 -13.64 -11.49 29.63
N ILE A 304 -13.42 -11.70 28.34
CA ILE A 304 -12.51 -12.72 27.77
C ILE A 304 -11.33 -12.12 27.01
N GLU A 305 -11.42 -10.86 26.60
CA GLU A 305 -10.31 -10.11 26.01
C GLU A 305 -10.32 -8.69 26.59
N PRO A 306 -9.18 -8.14 27.06
CA PRO A 306 -9.10 -6.76 27.51
C PRO A 306 -9.05 -5.76 26.34
N LEU A 307 -9.36 -4.49 26.63
CA LEU A 307 -9.06 -3.39 25.72
C LEU A 307 -7.55 -3.34 25.48
N THR A 308 -7.12 -3.37 24.22
CA THR A 308 -5.69 -3.43 23.87
C THR A 308 -5.32 -2.33 22.88
N TYR A 309 -4.18 -1.67 23.12
CA TYR A 309 -3.57 -0.70 22.23
C TYR A 309 -2.34 -1.33 21.56
N SER A 310 -2.21 -1.19 20.25
CA SER A 310 -1.11 -1.77 19.46
C SER A 310 -0.41 -0.67 18.66
N LEU A 311 0.78 -0.25 19.10
CA LEU A 311 1.59 0.78 18.44
C LEU A 311 2.84 0.20 17.79
N ILE A 312 3.10 0.58 16.54
CA ILE A 312 4.26 0.16 15.74
C ILE A 312 4.85 1.36 15.03
N LEU A 313 6.17 1.58 15.17
CA LEU A 313 6.87 2.76 14.66
C LEU A 313 8.22 2.44 13.97
N PRO A 314 8.22 1.90 12.74
CA PRO A 314 9.42 1.81 11.91
C PRO A 314 9.84 3.15 11.27
N GLY A 315 11.10 3.56 11.39
CA GLY A 315 11.66 4.73 10.67
C GLY A 315 13.08 4.52 10.10
N ALA A 316 13.27 4.74 8.80
CA ALA A 316 14.57 4.58 8.12
C ALA A 316 14.93 5.79 7.24
N ALA A 317 16.20 6.22 7.25
CA ALA A 317 16.70 7.28 6.38
C ALA A 317 17.14 6.72 5.02
N ALA A 318 16.73 7.35 3.91
CA ALA A 318 17.36 7.08 2.62
C ALA A 318 18.76 7.72 2.60
N THR A 319 19.79 6.92 2.41
CA THR A 319 21.17 7.43 2.27
C THR A 319 21.47 7.54 0.78
N ASN A 320 21.51 8.76 0.24
CA ASN A 320 21.91 8.99 -1.16
C ASN A 320 23.43 9.15 -1.22
N GLN A 321 24.18 8.06 -1.46
CA GLN A 321 25.65 8.07 -1.41
C GLN A 321 26.32 8.76 -2.61
N LEU A 322 25.57 9.14 -3.65
CA LEU A 322 26.15 9.75 -4.86
C LEU A 322 26.74 11.16 -4.63
N ARG A 323 26.48 11.81 -3.48
CA ARG A 323 27.03 13.15 -3.19
C ARG A 323 28.49 13.15 -2.73
N ARG A 324 29.12 11.99 -2.47
CA ARG A 324 30.50 11.95 -1.91
C ARG A 324 31.63 11.83 -2.94
N HIS A 325 31.35 11.62 -4.23
CA HIS A 325 32.41 11.38 -5.22
C HIS A 325 32.73 12.52 -6.19
N GLN A 326 32.09 13.69 -6.10
CA GLN A 326 32.40 14.85 -6.96
C GLN A 326 33.26 15.93 -6.28
N GLY A 327 33.92 15.63 -5.16
CA GLY A 327 34.76 16.58 -4.40
C GLY A 327 36.23 16.20 -4.26
N ALA A 328 36.72 15.21 -5.02
CA ALA A 328 38.13 14.81 -4.98
C ALA A 328 38.58 14.27 -6.35
N ALA A 329 38.84 15.19 -7.28
CA ALA A 329 39.82 15.09 -8.35
C ALA A 329 40.06 16.49 -8.91
#